data_AF-K2DR26-F1
#
_entry.id   AF-K2DR26-F1
#
_cell.length_a   1.000
_cell.length_b   1.000
_cell.length_c   1.000
_cell.angle_alpha   90.00
_cell.angle_beta   90.00
_cell.angle_gamma   90.00
#
_symmetry.space_group_name_H-M   'P 1'
#
loop_
_entity.id
_entity.type
_entity.pdbx_description
1 polymer ?
#
loop_
_entity_poly.entity_id
_entity_poly.type
_entity_poly.pdbx_seq_one_letter_code
_entity_poly.pdbx_strand_id
1 'polypeptide(L)' 'MSPFPAEALTEMLSKSKYILNVECNYTGQMERLIRQNTKININESFLKYDGRQIYPEEIIDKVNNIRSKK' A
#
# COMPACT_ATOMS: atom_id res chain seq x y z
N MET A 1 -11.95 6.56 -8.61
CA MET A 1 -10.97 6.97 -9.62
C MET A 1 -11.36 6.31 -10.93
N SER A 2 -11.40 7.03 -12.05
CA SER A 2 -11.81 6.45 -13.36
C SER A 2 -11.13 7.21 -14.50
N PRO A 3 -10.50 6.51 -15.48
CA PRO A 3 -10.34 5.05 -15.53
C PRO A 3 -9.34 4.53 -14.48
N PHE A 4 -9.58 3.33 -13.92
CA PHE A 4 -8.65 2.67 -13.02
C PHE A 4 -7.72 1.73 -13.80
N PRO A 5 -6.38 1.84 -13.67
CA PRO A 5 -5.43 1.07 -14.47
C PRO A 5 -5.23 -0.35 -13.91
N ALA A 6 -6.28 -1.17 -13.92
CA ALA A 6 -6.30 -2.48 -13.27
C ALA A 6 -5.26 -3.46 -13.85
N GLU A 7 -5.09 -3.50 -15.17
CA GLU A 7 -4.19 -4.44 -15.84
C GLU A 7 -2.72 -4.18 -15.50
N ALA A 8 -2.26 -2.94 -15.69
CA ALA A 8 -0.90 -2.53 -15.36
C ALA A 8 -0.57 -2.73 -13.87
N LEU A 9 -1.50 -2.39 -12.97
CA LEU A 9 -1.33 -2.65 -11.54
C LEU A 9 -1.24 -4.15 -11.23
N THR A 10 -2.08 -4.97 -11.84
CA THR A 10 -2.07 -6.42 -11.63
C THR A 10 -0.73 -7.02 -12.07
N GLU A 11 -0.21 -6.62 -13.23
CA GLU A 11 1.08 -7.09 -13.72
C GLU A 11 2.23 -6.71 -12.78
N MET A 12 2.29 -5.46 -12.34
CA MET A 12 3.35 -4.96 -11.46
C MET A 12 3.28 -5.60 -10.07
N LEU A 13 2.10 -5.64 -9.47
CA LEU A 13 1.92 -6.11 -8.09
C LEU A 13 2.06 -7.63 -7.99
N SER A 14 1.64 -8.41 -8.98
CA SER A 14 1.77 -9.88 -8.96
C SER A 14 3.23 -10.36 -8.95
N LYS A 15 4.16 -9.56 -9.48
CA LYS A 15 5.60 -9.84 -9.49
C LYS A 15 6.32 -9.34 -8.23
N SER A 16 5.63 -8.61 -7.37
CA SER A 16 6.24 -7.93 -6.22
C SER A 16 6.37 -8.87 -5.02
N LYS A 17 7.57 -8.97 -4.44
CA LYS A 17 7.81 -9.77 -3.21
C LYS A 17 7.10 -9.19 -1.98
N TYR A 18 7.09 -7.87 -1.88
CA TYR A 18 6.42 -7.13 -0.82
C TYR A 18 5.64 -5.98 -1.44
N ILE A 19 4.43 -5.73 -0.95
CA ILE A 19 3.61 -4.59 -1.34
C ILE A 19 3.25 -3.85 -0.07
N LEU A 20 3.63 -2.58 0.03
CA LEU A 20 3.30 -1.70 1.14
C LEU A 20 2.38 -0.60 0.63
N ASN A 21 1.16 -0.56 1.17
CA ASN A 21 0.25 0.56 0.98
C ASN A 21 0.61 1.69 1.96
N VAL A 22 0.77 2.92 1.47
CA VAL A 22 1.11 4.09 2.29
C VAL A 22 0.08 5.17 2.03
N GLU A 23 -0.71 5.54 3.05
CA GLU A 23 -1.80 6.50 2.89
C GLU A 23 -1.98 7.38 4.12
N CYS A 24 -2.29 8.66 3.88
CA CYS A 24 -2.74 9.60 4.92
C CYS A 24 -4.26 9.47 5.17
N ASN A 25 -4.74 8.28 5.50
CA ASN A 25 -6.13 8.08 5.91
C ASN A 25 -6.29 6.91 6.90
N TYR A 26 -7.47 6.80 7.48
CA TYR A 26 -7.77 5.78 8.49
C TYR A 26 -8.17 4.42 7.91
N THR A 27 -8.79 4.39 6.73
CA THR A 27 -9.54 3.21 6.26
C THR A 27 -8.84 2.37 5.19
N GLY A 28 -7.67 2.78 4.70
CA GLY A 28 -6.94 2.08 3.63
C GLY A 28 -7.71 2.12 2.31
N GLN A 29 -8.15 3.31 1.90
CA GLN A 29 -9.04 3.44 0.74
C GLN A 29 -8.36 2.99 -0.56
N MET A 30 -7.06 3.24 -0.74
CA MET A 30 -6.31 2.80 -1.91
C MET A 30 -6.15 1.29 -1.93
N GLU A 31 -5.79 0.66 -0.79
CA GLU A 31 -5.71 -0.80 -0.69
C GLU A 31 -7.04 -1.46 -1.08
N ARG A 32 -8.16 -0.93 -0.56
CA ARG A 32 -9.50 -1.41 -0.92
C ARG A 32 -9.82 -1.22 -2.40
N LEU A 33 -9.48 -0.07 -2.97
CA LEU A 33 -9.70 0.22 -4.38
C LEU A 33 -8.88 -0.73 -5.28
N ILE A 34 -7.61 -0.95 -4.94
CA ILE A 34 -6.74 -1.92 -5.64
C ILE A 34 -7.36 -3.31 -5.54
N ARG A 35 -7.75 -3.76 -4.35
CA ARG A 35 -8.35 -5.07 -4.14
C ARG A 35 -9.66 -5.24 -4.92
N GLN A 36 -10.52 -4.23 -4.94
CA GLN A 36 -11.77 -4.25 -5.70
C GLN A 36 -11.55 -4.41 -7.20
N ASN A 37 -10.52 -3.77 -7.76
CA ASN A 37 -10.27 -3.75 -9.21
C ASN A 37 -9.32 -4.87 -9.69
N THR A 38 -8.47 -5.40 -8.82
CA THR A 38 -7.39 -6.35 -9.20
C THR A 38 -7.48 -7.69 -8.48
N LYS A 39 -8.30 -7.81 -7.42
CA LYS A 39 -8.34 -8.93 -6.47
C LYS A 39 -7.03 -9.18 -5.70
N ILE A 40 -6.02 -8.33 -5.87
CA ILE A 40 -4.76 -8.42 -5.12
C ILE A 40 -5.00 -7.94 -3.69
N ASN A 41 -4.56 -8.74 -2.72
CA ASN A 41 -4.61 -8.39 -1.30
C ASN A 41 -3.28 -7.74 -0.88
N ILE A 42 -3.33 -6.53 -0.32
CA ILE A 42 -2.15 -5.86 0.21
C ILE A 42 -2.11 -6.06 1.72
N ASN A 43 -1.26 -6.97 2.17
CA ASN A 43 -1.19 -7.37 3.58
C ASN A 43 -0.44 -6.36 4.48
N GLU A 44 0.33 -5.45 3.90
CA GLU A 44 1.08 -4.44 4.65
C GLU A 44 0.55 -3.04 4.33
N SER A 45 0.12 -2.33 5.36
CA SER A 45 -0.30 -0.93 5.26
C SER A 45 0.42 -0.07 6.29
N PHE A 46 0.71 1.17 5.91
CA PHE A 46 1.09 2.26 6.78
C PHE A 46 0.08 3.39 6.61
N LEU A 47 -0.76 3.55 7.63
CA LEU A 47 -1.88 4.48 7.63
C LEU A 47 -1.61 5.57 8.67
N LYS A 48 -1.65 6.84 8.26
CA LYS A 48 -1.48 8.00 9.14
C LYS A 48 -2.69 8.92 9.03
N TYR A 49 -3.22 9.35 10.16
CA TYR A 49 -4.49 10.10 10.21
C TYR A 49 -4.50 11.13 11.35
N ASP A 50 -3.33 11.57 11.79
CA ASP A 50 -3.14 12.55 12.87
C ASP A 50 -3.01 14.00 12.35
N GLY A 51 -3.34 14.23 11.08
CA GLY A 51 -3.24 15.53 10.42
C GLY A 51 -1.83 15.94 10.00
N ARG A 52 -0.79 15.17 10.33
CA ARG A 52 0.59 15.41 9.89
C ARG A 52 0.88 14.63 8.61
N GLN A 53 1.82 15.16 7.82
CA GLN A 53 2.37 14.42 6.68
C GLN A 53 3.10 13.15 7.14
N ILE A 54 3.21 12.20 6.23
CA ILE A 54 4.11 11.06 6.38
C ILE A 54 5.54 11.53 6.08
N TYR A 55 6.47 11.22 6.98
CA TYR A 55 7.89 11.53 6.82
C TYR A 55 8.66 10.33 6.24
N PRO A 56 9.75 10.56 5.49
CA PRO A 56 10.54 9.49 4.90
C PRO A 56 11.06 8.46 5.92
N GLU A 57 11.44 8.91 7.12
CA GLU A 57 11.95 8.07 8.19
C GLU A 57 10.91 7.04 8.64
N GLU A 58 9.63 7.43 8.72
CA GLU A 58 8.53 6.54 9.08
C GLU A 58 8.33 5.43 8.03
N ILE A 59 8.52 5.76 6.75
CA ILE A 59 8.46 4.79 5.65
C ILE A 59 9.65 3.82 5.74
N ILE A 60 10.86 4.34 5.98
CA ILE A 60 12.08 3.53 6.14
C ILE A 60 11.89 2.52 7.28
N ASP A 61 11.39 2.96 8.43
CA ASP A 61 11.12 2.11 9.57
C ASP A 61 10.10 1.02 9.24
N LYS A 62 9.01 1.37 8.55
CA LYS A 62 8.01 0.38 8.12
C LYS A 62 8.60 -0.64 7.16
N VAL A 63 9.39 -0.21 6.17
CA VAL A 63 10.05 -1.11 5.21
C VAL A 63 11.02 -2.05 5.91
N ASN A 64 11.83 -1.55 6.84
CA ASN A 64 12.76 -2.38 7.61
C ASN A 64 12.02 -3.44 8.46
N ASN A 65 10.90 -3.06 9.08
CA ASN A 65 10.04 -3.99 9.82
C ASN A 65 9.42 -5.07 8.94
N ILE A 66 9.06 -4.76 7.68
CA ILE A 66 8.55 -5.76 6.74
C ILE A 66 9.65 -6.74 6.34
N ARG A 67 10.87 -6.23 6.09
CA ARG A 67 12.02 -7.04 5.68
C ARG A 67 12.54 -7.95 6.79
N SER A 68 12.33 -7.60 8.05
CA SER A 68 12.81 -8.37 9.20
C SER A 68 11.87 -9.50 9.63
N LYS A 69 10.61 -9.51 9.19
CA LYS A 69 9.68 -10.64 9.36
C LYS A 69 10.18 -11.82 8.51
N LYS A 70 10.62 -12.88 9.19
CA LYS A 70 11.05 -14.15 8.56
C LYS A 70 9.88 -14.84 7.85
#